data_AF-A0A7J8A1A9-F1
#
_entry.id   AF-A0A7J8A1A9-F1
#
_cell.length_a   1.000
_cell.length_b   1.000
_cell.length_c   1.000
_cell.angle_alpha   90.00
_cell.angle_beta   90.00
_cell.angle_gamma   90.00
#
_symmetry.space_group_name_H-M   'P 1'
#
loop_
_entity.id
_entity.type
_entity.pdbx_description
1 polymer ?
#
loop_
_entity_poly.entity_id
_entity_poly.type
_entity_poly.pdbx_seq_one_letter_code
_entity_poly.pdbx_strand_id
1 'polypeptide(L)'
;MATLRRLRQVPRHLLVCEKSNFGDDKSRHRHLVETHYHNYRVSFLIPECGILSKELKSLVMETGAYYFVKNLPLHELITQEFINTFVKEGSCYALSYNTNIDEDNTVALLPNGNNTHLFFVN
;
A
#
# COMPACT_ATOMS: atom_id res chain seq x y z
N MET A 1 39.19 -18.96 -0.61
CA MET A 1 38.99 -17.56 -1.08
C MET A 1 37.55 -17.18 -1.44
N ALA A 2 36.64 -18.12 -1.75
CA ALA A 2 35.25 -17.78 -2.12
C ALA A 2 34.39 -17.22 -0.95
N THR A 3 34.64 -17.66 0.29
CA THR A 3 33.90 -17.24 1.50
C THR A 3 34.12 -15.77 1.86
N LEU A 4 35.36 -15.27 1.75
CA LEU A 4 35.68 -13.86 2.01
C LEU A 4 35.05 -12.89 0.98
N ARG A 5 34.70 -13.39 -0.22
CA ARG A 5 34.07 -12.56 -1.26
C ARG A 5 32.62 -12.20 -0.92
N ARG A 6 31.86 -13.13 -0.33
CA ARG A 6 30.46 -12.86 0.08
C ARG A 6 30.37 -11.81 1.18
N LEU A 7 31.32 -11.78 2.11
CA LEU A 7 31.38 -10.80 3.20
C LEU A 7 31.59 -9.34 2.72
N ARG A 8 32.11 -9.16 1.51
CA ARG A 8 32.34 -7.83 0.90
C ARG A 8 31.31 -7.51 -0.19
N GLN A 9 30.38 -8.43 -0.45
CA GLN A 9 29.39 -8.26 -1.49
C GLN A 9 28.24 -7.40 -0.99
N VAL A 10 27.83 -6.42 -1.79
CA VAL A 10 26.71 -5.55 -1.47
C VAL A 10 25.41 -6.29 -1.83
N PRO A 11 24.36 -6.22 -0.98
CA PRO A 11 23.06 -6.76 -1.32
C PRO A 11 22.51 -6.09 -2.59
N ARG A 12 21.62 -6.80 -3.28
CA ARG A 12 20.95 -6.26 -4.47
C ARG A 12 20.08 -5.08 -4.06
N HIS A 13 20.29 -3.95 -4.71
CA HIS A 13 19.50 -2.73 -4.55
C HIS A 13 19.29 -2.13 -5.94
N LEU A 14 18.09 -1.59 -6.17
CA LEU A 14 17.74 -0.90 -7.41
C LEU A 14 16.96 0.36 -7.04
N LEU A 15 17.35 1.49 -7.60
CA LEU A 15 16.66 2.75 -7.46
C LEU A 15 16.36 3.29 -8.86
N VAL A 16 15.13 3.75 -9.05
CA VAL A 16 14.68 4.39 -10.29
C VAL A 16 14.36 5.84 -9.99
N CYS A 17 14.97 6.77 -10.73
CA CYS A 17 14.71 8.20 -10.61
C CYS A 17 14.13 8.70 -11.93
N GLU A 18 12.89 9.19 -11.87
CA GLU A 18 12.17 9.71 -13.04
C GLU A 18 11.86 11.20 -12.83
N LYS A 19 11.82 11.95 -13.93
CA LYS A 19 11.37 13.34 -13.96
C LYS A 19 10.25 13.47 -15.00
N SER A 20 9.13 14.05 -14.60
CA SER A 20 7.94 14.28 -15.44
C SER A 20 7.35 15.66 -15.13
N ASN A 21 6.32 16.05 -15.87
CA ASN A 21 5.43 17.17 -15.55
C ASN A 21 4.03 16.65 -15.14
N PHE A 22 3.35 17.34 -14.22
CA PHE A 22 1.97 17.01 -13.82
C PHE A 22 0.93 17.31 -14.91
N GLY A 23 1.19 18.28 -15.77
CA GLY A 23 0.32 18.65 -16.89
C GLY A 23 0.60 17.92 -18.20
N ASP A 24 1.51 16.94 -18.20
CA ASP A 24 1.75 16.08 -19.37
C ASP A 24 0.71 14.95 -19.38
N ASP A 25 -0.06 14.83 -20.47
CA ASP A 25 -1.08 13.80 -20.66
C ASP A 25 -0.53 12.37 -20.60
N LYS A 26 0.77 12.19 -20.86
CA LYS A 26 1.45 10.88 -20.77
C LYS A 26 1.96 10.57 -19.37
N SER A 27 1.85 11.52 -18.43
CA SER A 27 2.36 11.32 -17.07
C SER A 27 1.58 10.24 -16.33
N ARG A 28 2.30 9.27 -15.76
CA ARG A 28 1.71 8.17 -14.99
C ARG A 28 1.68 8.40 -13.48
N HIS A 29 1.91 9.65 -13.02
CA HIS A 29 2.05 9.97 -11.60
C HIS A 29 0.81 9.53 -10.78
N ARG A 30 -0.40 9.75 -11.31
CA ARG A 30 -1.64 9.35 -10.64
C ARG A 30 -1.78 7.83 -10.58
N HIS A 31 -1.61 7.16 -11.71
CA HIS A 31 -1.70 5.71 -11.80
C HIS A 31 -0.71 4.99 -10.87
N LEU A 32 0.53 5.51 -10.74
CA LEU A 32 1.55 4.93 -9.86
C LEU A 32 1.15 5.01 -8.37
N VAL A 33 0.48 6.09 -7.96
CA VAL A 33 -0.03 6.24 -6.59
C VAL A 33 -1.26 5.36 -6.37
N GLU A 34 -2.22 5.35 -7.31
CA GLU A 34 -3.48 4.60 -7.19
C GLU A 34 -3.28 3.08 -7.21
N THR A 35 -2.24 2.58 -7.90
CA THR A 35 -1.91 1.15 -7.95
C THR A 35 -0.96 0.69 -6.83
N HIS A 36 -0.60 1.59 -5.90
CA HIS A 36 0.22 1.27 -4.74
C HIS A 36 -0.66 1.10 -3.49
N TYR A 37 -1.22 -0.10 -3.32
CA TYR A 37 -2.38 -0.34 -2.44
C TYR A 37 -2.11 -0.26 -0.93
N HIS A 38 -0.91 -0.60 -0.45
CA HIS A 38 -0.62 -0.69 0.98
C HIS A 38 0.42 0.36 1.39
N ASN A 39 -0.05 1.42 2.04
CA ASN A 39 0.78 2.51 2.54
C ASN A 39 0.81 2.49 4.07
N TYR A 40 2.00 2.42 4.67
CA TYR A 40 2.16 2.51 6.12
C TYR A 40 2.52 3.93 6.59
N ARG A 41 3.38 4.61 5.81
CA ARG A 41 3.93 5.91 6.20
C ARG A 41 3.90 6.87 5.02
N VAL A 42 3.25 8.01 5.24
CA VAL A 42 3.26 9.17 4.34
C VAL A 42 3.94 10.33 5.06
N SER A 43 4.86 11.00 4.39
CA SER A 43 5.59 12.14 4.96
C SER A 43 5.87 13.15 3.86
N PHE A 44 5.70 14.43 4.14
CA PHE A 44 6.01 15.53 3.22
C PHE A 44 6.78 16.62 3.96
N LEU A 45 7.57 17.40 3.21
CA LEU A 45 8.39 18.49 3.74
C LEU A 45 8.20 19.71 2.86
N ILE A 46 7.92 20.85 3.49
CA ILE A 46 7.79 22.15 2.83
C ILE A 46 8.89 23.07 3.39
N PRO A 47 9.92 23.40 2.61
CA PRO A 47 10.97 24.31 3.05
C PRO A 47 10.39 25.68 3.44
N GLU A 48 10.95 26.30 4.48
CA GLU A 48 10.62 27.67 4.92
C GLU A 48 9.12 27.92 5.26
N CYS A 49 8.37 26.85 5.55
CA CYS A 49 6.97 26.95 5.91
C CYS A 49 6.81 27.18 7.43
N GLY A 50 6.72 28.44 7.85
CA GLY A 50 6.50 28.79 9.27
C GLY A 50 5.06 28.54 9.75
N ILE A 51 4.08 28.59 8.84
CA ILE A 51 2.66 28.40 9.14
C ILE A 51 2.02 27.52 8.08
N LEU A 52 1.44 26.40 8.50
CA LEU A 52 0.70 25.48 7.62
C LEU A 52 -0.67 26.05 7.28
N SER A 53 -1.10 25.92 6.02
CA SER A 53 -2.44 26.31 5.61
C SER A 53 -3.51 25.48 6.33
N LYS A 54 -4.69 26.07 6.53
CA LYS A 54 -5.80 25.38 7.23
C LYS A 54 -6.29 24.19 6.41
N GLU A 55 -6.30 24.34 5.09
CA GLU A 55 -6.73 23.33 4.13
C GLU A 55 -5.85 22.08 4.23
N LEU A 56 -4.52 22.25 4.23
CA LEU A 56 -3.60 21.12 4.35
C LEU A 56 -3.65 20.49 5.74
N LYS A 57 -3.81 21.30 6.79
CA LYS A 57 -3.98 20.79 8.16
C LYS A 57 -5.23 19.92 8.28
N SER A 58 -6.36 20.36 7.75
CA SER A 58 -7.60 19.56 7.76
C SER A 58 -7.44 18.28 6.95
N LEU A 59 -6.86 18.36 5.74
CA LEU A 59 -6.64 17.19 4.89
C LEU A 59 -5.82 16.09 5.57
N VAL A 60 -4.75 16.47 6.29
CA VAL A 60 -3.92 15.51 7.04
C VAL A 60 -4.67 14.87 8.20
N MET A 61 -5.60 15.58 8.83
CA MET A 61 -6.41 15.04 9.93
C MET A 61 -7.57 14.18 9.44
N GLU A 62 -8.03 14.40 8.21
CA GLU A 62 -9.11 13.66 7.55
C GLU A 62 -8.63 12.38 6.86
N THR A 63 -7.32 12.10 6.83
CA THR A 63 -6.84 10.80 6.33
C THR A 63 -7.50 9.68 7.15
N GLY A 64 -8.26 8.84 6.46
CA GLY A 64 -9.25 7.95 7.07
C GLY A 64 -8.71 7.03 8.16
N ALA A 65 -9.61 6.62 9.06
CA ALA A 65 -9.32 5.57 10.01
C ALA A 65 -9.13 4.21 9.30
N TYR A 66 -8.35 3.33 9.92
CA TYR A 66 -8.27 1.93 9.54
C TYR A 66 -8.77 1.06 10.70
N TYR A 67 -9.22 -0.15 10.37
CA TYR A 67 -9.72 -1.11 11.34
C TYR A 67 -8.73 -2.24 11.56
N PHE A 68 -8.75 -2.80 12.77
CA PHE A 68 -7.96 -3.96 13.13
C PHE A 68 -8.89 -5.03 13.72
N VAL A 69 -9.00 -6.18 13.04
CA VAL A 69 -9.86 -7.29 13.45
C VAL A 69 -8.97 -8.47 13.85
N LYS A 70 -9.10 -8.93 15.09
CA LYS A 70 -8.36 -10.08 15.59
C LYS A 70 -9.02 -11.38 15.15
N ASN A 71 -8.21 -12.36 14.75
CA ASN A 71 -8.64 -13.72 14.43
C ASN A 71 -9.77 -13.79 13.37
N LEU A 72 -9.73 -12.92 12.36
CA LEU A 72 -10.68 -12.94 11.24
C LEU A 72 -10.42 -14.17 10.36
N PRO A 73 -11.36 -15.12 10.24
CA PRO A 73 -11.17 -16.25 9.36
C PRO A 73 -11.36 -15.85 7.90
N LEU A 74 -10.52 -16.39 7.01
CA LEU A 74 -10.47 -15.98 5.60
C LEU A 74 -11.74 -16.27 4.80
N HIS A 75 -12.54 -17.26 5.23
CA HIS A 75 -13.78 -17.58 4.54
C HIS A 75 -14.81 -16.44 4.62
N GLU A 76 -14.74 -15.58 5.64
CA GLU A 76 -15.63 -14.42 5.79
C GLU A 76 -15.41 -13.39 4.66
N LEU A 77 -14.17 -13.22 4.21
CA LEU A 77 -13.78 -12.28 3.15
C LEU A 77 -14.25 -12.71 1.75
N ILE A 78 -14.70 -13.94 1.59
CA ILE A 78 -15.20 -14.49 0.31
C ILE A 78 -16.69 -14.79 0.34
N THR A 79 -17.39 -14.46 1.43
CA THR A 79 -18.84 -14.58 1.50
C THR A 79 -19.50 -13.64 0.49
N GLN A 80 -20.67 -14.04 -0.03
CA GLN A 80 -21.45 -13.18 -0.92
C GLN A 80 -21.85 -11.87 -0.23
N GLU A 81 -22.11 -11.91 1.09
CA GLU A 81 -22.44 -10.74 1.89
C GLU A 81 -21.29 -9.72 1.92
N PHE A 82 -20.07 -10.17 2.23
CA PHE A 82 -18.89 -9.31 2.25
C PHE A 82 -18.62 -8.69 0.87
N ILE A 83 -18.67 -9.51 -0.18
CA ILE A 83 -18.42 -9.06 -1.55
C ILE A 83 -19.46 -8.03 -1.99
N ASN A 84 -20.75 -8.30 -1.78
CA ASN A 84 -21.81 -7.38 -2.18
C ASN A 84 -21.78 -6.08 -1.36
N THR A 85 -21.38 -6.13 -0.10
CA THR A 85 -21.39 -4.96 0.79
C THR A 85 -20.17 -4.06 0.58
N PHE A 86 -18.97 -4.63 0.46
CA PHE A 86 -17.72 -3.86 0.49
C PHE A 86 -16.96 -3.84 -0.83
N VAL A 87 -17.03 -4.92 -1.61
CA VAL A 87 -16.25 -5.05 -2.85
C VAL A 87 -16.97 -4.42 -4.02
N LYS A 88 -18.26 -4.73 -4.22
CA LYS A 88 -19.01 -4.25 -5.39
C LYS A 88 -19.36 -2.77 -5.30
N GLU A 89 -19.65 -2.29 -4.10
CA GLU A 89 -20.06 -0.91 -3.86
C GLU A 89 -18.86 0.04 -3.61
N GLY A 90 -17.62 -0.45 -3.62
CA GLY A 90 -16.47 0.36 -3.28
C GLY A 90 -15.10 -0.29 -3.50
N SER A 91 -14.09 0.21 -2.79
CA SER A 91 -12.73 -0.33 -2.79
C SER A 91 -12.38 -0.82 -1.39
N CYS A 92 -12.34 -2.13 -1.22
CA CYS A 92 -11.98 -2.76 0.05
C CYS A 92 -10.51 -3.21 0.04
N TYR A 93 -9.82 -2.97 1.16
CA TYR A 93 -8.41 -3.27 1.35
C TYR A 93 -8.26 -4.07 2.64
N ALA A 94 -7.43 -5.10 2.63
CA ALA A 94 -7.05 -5.85 3.82
C ALA A 94 -5.62 -6.36 3.68
N LEU A 95 -4.93 -6.46 4.81
CA LEU A 95 -3.59 -7.02 4.91
C LEU A 95 -3.48 -7.74 6.26
N SER A 96 -2.92 -8.96 6.25
CA SER A 96 -2.58 -9.64 7.50
C SER A 96 -1.55 -8.84 8.27
N TYR A 97 -1.80 -8.69 9.57
CA TYR A 97 -0.95 -7.89 10.44
C TYR A 97 0.04 -8.78 11.18
N ASN A 98 1.30 -8.34 11.23
CA ASN A 98 2.37 -9.02 11.96
C ASN A 98 2.57 -10.48 11.52
N THR A 99 2.48 -10.72 10.22
CA THR A 99 2.85 -11.97 9.53
C THR A 99 4.04 -11.68 8.61
N ASN A 100 5.17 -12.35 8.84
CA ASN A 100 6.37 -12.15 8.03
C ASN A 100 6.26 -12.89 6.70
N ILE A 101 6.49 -12.19 5.59
CA ILE A 101 6.27 -12.76 4.24
C ILE A 101 7.15 -13.98 3.92
N ASP A 102 8.32 -14.09 4.56
CA ASP A 102 9.27 -15.20 4.37
C ASP A 102 9.11 -16.33 5.41
N GLU A 103 8.23 -16.16 6.42
CA GLU A 103 8.08 -17.09 7.55
C GLU A 103 6.65 -17.60 7.75
N ASP A 104 5.66 -16.73 7.49
CA ASP A 104 4.25 -16.95 7.81
C ASP A 104 3.35 -16.83 6.57
N ASN A 105 2.18 -17.48 6.64
CA ASN A 105 1.12 -17.26 5.66
C ASN A 105 0.64 -15.79 5.72
N THR A 106 0.91 -15.05 4.65
CA THR A 106 0.52 -13.63 4.53
C THR A 106 -0.60 -13.48 3.51
N VAL A 107 -1.62 -12.69 3.84
CA VAL A 107 -2.81 -12.51 3.00
C VAL A 107 -3.06 -11.03 2.73
N ALA A 108 -3.35 -10.70 1.47
CA ALA A 108 -3.71 -9.35 1.05
C ALA A 108 -4.98 -9.36 0.18
N LEU A 109 -5.83 -8.33 0.36
CA LEU A 109 -7.01 -8.07 -0.45
C LEU A 109 -6.80 -6.77 -1.24
N LEU A 110 -6.89 -6.87 -2.56
CA LEU A 110 -6.65 -5.75 -3.48
C LEU A 110 -7.95 -5.24 -4.13
N PRO A 111 -8.08 -3.91 -4.33
CA PRO A 111 -9.23 -3.29 -4.98
C PRO A 111 -9.13 -3.35 -6.51
N ASN A 112 -9.27 -4.52 -7.13
CA ASN A 112 -9.09 -4.69 -8.58
C ASN A 112 -10.41 -4.54 -9.38
N GLY A 113 -11.24 -3.56 -9.04
CA GLY A 113 -12.56 -3.35 -9.66
C GLY A 113 -13.57 -4.46 -9.30
N ASN A 114 -14.42 -4.89 -10.24
CA ASN A 114 -15.48 -5.90 -10.01
C ASN A 114 -14.98 -7.27 -9.53
N ASN A 115 -13.67 -7.51 -9.51
CA ASN A 115 -13.04 -8.73 -9.03
C ASN A 115 -12.07 -8.38 -7.90
N THR A 116 -12.39 -8.72 -6.65
CA THR A 116 -11.37 -8.78 -5.60
C THR A 116 -10.48 -9.99 -5.83
N HIS A 117 -9.18 -9.76 -5.78
CA HIS A 117 -8.22 -10.84 -5.73
C HIS A 117 -7.68 -10.94 -4.30
N LEU A 118 -7.90 -12.10 -3.69
CA LEU A 118 -7.25 -12.48 -2.45
C LEU A 118 -5.90 -13.11 -2.81
N PHE A 119 -4.81 -12.46 -2.41
CA PHE A 119 -3.46 -12.95 -2.64
C PHE A 119 -2.94 -13.64 -1.39
N PHE A 120 -2.33 -14.81 -1.61
CA PHE A 120 -1.60 -15.56 -0.61
C PHE A 120 -0.12 -15.46 -0.95
N VAL A 121 0.68 -15.02 0.01
CA VAL A 121 2.14 -15.07 -0.08
C VAL A 121 2.64 -16.07 0.97
N ASN A 122 3.48 -17.00 0.50
CA ASN A 122 4.17 -18.04 1.26
C ASN A 122 5.68 -17.78 1.24
#